data_AF-A0A2P8EFD4-F1
#
_entry.id   AF-A0A2P8EFD4-F1
#
_cell.length_a   1.000
_cell.length_b   1.000
_cell.length_c   1.000
_cell.angle_alpha   90.00
_cell.angle_beta   90.00
_cell.angle_gamma   90.00
#
_symmetry.space_group_name_H-M   'P 1'
#
loop_
_entity.id
_entity.type
_entity.pdbx_description
1 polymer ?
#
loop_
_entity_poly.entity_id
_entity_poly.type
_entity_poly.pdbx_seq_one_letter_code
_entity_poly.pdbx_strand_id
1 'polypeptide(L)'
;MLTTTASPARPETVLDHDIACPIGWCDETGPHPTHRQYLYTVPGAVREDGHLGVNLVQRDRPGEPIRVELTSTTARSDDLALKLNTTRATDIAQALTAAVTKAARLHSATSGQEPPVG
;
A
#
# COMPACT_ATOMS: atom_id res chain seq x y z
N MET A 1 19.23 32.48 -44.40
CA MET A 1 18.75 31.14 -44.77
C MET A 1 19.66 30.14 -44.11
N LEU A 2 19.20 29.42 -43.08
CA LEU A 2 19.95 28.36 -42.40
C LEU A 2 19.07 27.11 -42.40
N THR A 3 19.45 26.15 -43.25
CA THR A 3 18.80 24.85 -43.36
C THR A 3 19.42 23.94 -42.30
N THR A 4 18.66 23.59 -41.26
CA THR A 4 19.05 22.52 -40.33
C THR A 4 18.31 21.25 -40.74
N THR A 5 19.09 20.27 -41.20
CA THR A 5 18.65 18.90 -41.48
C THR A 5 18.32 18.17 -40.18
N ALA A 6 17.19 17.47 -40.20
CA ALA A 6 16.65 16.71 -39.08
C ALA A 6 17.57 15.56 -38.64
N SER A 7 17.57 15.29 -37.33
CA SER A 7 17.81 13.95 -36.81
C SER A 7 16.51 13.48 -36.16
N PRO A 8 15.85 12.41 -36.65
CA PRO A 8 14.71 11.86 -35.94
C PRO A 8 15.24 11.26 -34.64
N ALA A 9 14.88 11.87 -33.52
CA ALA A 9 15.00 11.22 -32.23
C ALA A 9 14.36 9.82 -32.36
N ARG A 10 15.14 8.79 -32.06
CA ARG A 10 14.64 7.42 -31.94
C ARG A 10 13.40 7.47 -31.04
N PRO A 11 12.33 6.71 -31.33
CA PRO A 11 11.32 6.49 -30.32
C PRO A 11 12.04 5.83 -29.14
N GLU A 12 12.27 6.58 -28.08
CA GLU A 12 12.46 5.98 -26.76
C GLU A 12 11.16 5.24 -26.51
N THR A 13 11.15 3.95 -26.82
CA THR A 13 10.23 3.02 -26.20
C THR A 13 10.48 3.13 -24.70
N VAL A 14 9.71 4.00 -24.06
CA VAL A 14 9.40 3.92 -22.64
C VAL A 14 8.62 2.62 -22.50
N LEU A 15 9.36 1.51 -22.44
CA LEU A 15 8.83 0.19 -22.12
C LEU A 15 8.81 0.08 -20.59
N ASP A 16 7.62 -0.24 -20.10
CA ASP A 16 7.35 -0.91 -18.83
C ASP A 16 7.34 -0.10 -17.52
N HIS A 17 6.39 0.83 -17.42
CA HIS A 17 5.67 0.97 -16.14
C HIS A 17 4.56 -0.11 -15.99
N ASP A 18 4.33 -0.90 -17.04
CA ASP A 18 3.23 -1.85 -17.22
C ASP A 18 3.62 -3.33 -17.04
N ILE A 19 4.71 -3.64 -16.34
CA ILE A 19 4.77 -4.94 -15.63
C ILE A 19 3.91 -4.79 -14.36
N ALA A 20 2.62 -4.58 -14.60
CA ALA A 20 1.62 -4.27 -13.61
C ALA A 20 1.55 -5.41 -12.60
N CYS A 21 1.59 -5.06 -11.32
CA CYS A 21 1.22 -5.98 -10.27
C CYS A 21 -0.09 -6.70 -10.68
N PRO A 22 -0.13 -8.05 -10.71
CA PRO A 22 -1.33 -8.77 -11.16
C PRO A 22 -2.51 -8.57 -10.21
N ILE A 23 -2.25 -8.00 -9.03
CA ILE A 23 -3.24 -7.72 -8.00
C ILE A 23 -3.70 -6.27 -8.13
N GLY A 24 -4.93 -6.08 -8.61
CA GLY A 24 -5.52 -4.75 -8.85
C GLY A 24 -5.81 -3.90 -7.59
N TRP A 25 -5.64 -4.44 -6.38
CA TRP A 25 -5.72 -3.65 -5.15
C TRP A 25 -4.35 -3.19 -4.62
N CYS A 26 -3.25 -3.68 -5.18
CA CYS A 26 -1.91 -3.42 -4.71
C CYS A 26 -1.39 -2.06 -5.21
N ASP A 27 -0.70 -1.34 -4.32
CA ASP A 27 -0.12 -0.02 -4.62
C ASP A 27 1.37 -0.11 -5.03
N GLU A 28 1.99 -1.28 -4.97
CA GLU A 28 3.40 -1.47 -5.33
C GLU A 28 3.58 -1.67 -6.84
N THR A 29 4.62 -1.02 -7.39
CA THR A 29 4.96 -1.11 -8.81
C THR A 29 5.93 -2.26 -9.08
N GLY A 30 5.75 -2.93 -10.23
CA GLY A 30 6.63 -4.01 -10.69
C GLY A 30 6.42 -5.33 -9.95
N PRO A 31 7.13 -6.41 -10.34
CA PRO A 31 7.04 -7.70 -9.68
C PRO A 31 7.55 -7.64 -8.23
N HIS A 32 6.74 -8.13 -7.29
CA HIS A 32 7.11 -8.19 -5.88
C HIS A 32 6.52 -9.44 -5.20
N PRO A 33 7.24 -10.03 -4.23
CA PRO A 33 6.79 -11.24 -3.54
C PRO A 33 5.70 -10.98 -2.48
N THR A 34 5.38 -9.71 -2.21
CA THR A 34 4.38 -9.31 -1.22
C THR A 34 3.63 -8.11 -1.74
N HIS A 35 2.37 -8.31 -2.07
CA HIS A 35 1.46 -7.26 -2.48
C HIS A 35 1.07 -6.44 -1.26
N ARG A 36 1.26 -5.13 -1.34
CA ARG A 36 0.92 -4.20 -0.26
C ARG A 36 -0.02 -3.12 -0.76
N GLN A 37 -0.94 -2.74 0.10
CA GLN A 37 -1.76 -1.55 -0.07
C GLN A 37 -1.71 -0.71 1.20
N TYR A 38 -1.40 0.57 1.04
CA TYR A 38 -1.23 1.53 2.12
C TYR A 38 -2.58 2.18 2.42
N LEU A 39 -3.20 1.85 3.56
CA LEU A 39 -4.55 2.32 3.87
C LEU A 39 -4.56 3.58 4.71
N TYR A 40 -3.66 3.66 5.68
CA TYR A 40 -3.64 4.77 6.62
C TYR A 40 -2.25 4.99 7.20
N THR A 41 -1.91 6.25 7.46
CA THR A 41 -0.64 6.63 8.08
C THR A 41 -0.91 7.55 9.25
N VAL A 42 -0.49 7.14 10.45
CA VAL A 42 -0.49 7.95 11.66
C VAL A 42 0.88 8.60 11.77
N PRO A 43 1.00 9.92 11.60
CA PRO A 43 2.27 10.59 11.85
C PRO A 43 2.61 10.55 13.34
N GLY A 44 3.91 10.55 13.65
CA GLY A 44 4.42 10.76 15.00
C GLY A 44 4.00 12.11 15.61
N ALA A 45 4.44 12.40 16.83
CA ALA A 45 4.07 13.65 17.49
C ALA A 45 4.77 14.85 16.85
N VAL A 46 6.03 14.68 16.45
CA VAL A 46 6.78 15.59 15.58
C VAL A 46 7.12 14.93 14.25
N ARG A 47 7.37 15.77 13.23
CA ARG A 47 7.64 15.33 11.85
C ARG A 47 8.79 14.32 11.72
N GLU A 48 9.72 14.32 12.67
CA GLU A 48 10.90 13.44 12.67
C GLU A 48 10.71 12.17 13.50
N ASP A 49 9.60 11.98 14.20
CA ASP A 49 9.37 10.75 14.98
C ASP A 49 9.06 9.53 14.09
N GLY A 50 8.86 9.76 12.78
CA GLY A 50 8.41 8.76 11.84
C GLY A 50 6.89 8.58 11.87
N HIS A 51 6.41 7.40 11.50
CA HIS A 51 4.98 7.13 11.38
C HIS A 51 4.63 5.66 11.61
N LEU A 52 3.37 5.41 12.00
CA LEU A 52 2.75 4.10 11.99
C LEU A 52 1.85 3.97 10.76
N GLY A 53 2.14 3.04 9.87
CA GLY A 53 1.31 2.67 8.74
C GLY A 53 0.38 1.50 9.09
N VAL A 54 -0.83 1.53 8.54
CA VAL A 54 -1.77 0.41 8.50
C VAL A 54 -1.93 0.00 7.04
N ASN A 55 -1.54 -1.23 6.73
CA ASN A 55 -1.51 -1.74 5.36
C ASN A 55 -2.29 -3.05 5.24
N LEU A 56 -2.68 -3.40 4.02
CA LEU A 56 -3.00 -4.78 3.68
C LEU A 56 -1.80 -5.41 3.01
N VAL A 57 -1.51 -6.65 3.39
CA VAL A 57 -0.44 -7.44 2.76
C VAL A 57 -0.91 -8.83 2.39
N GLN A 58 -0.43 -9.31 1.25
CA GLN A 58 -0.59 -10.68 0.82
C GLN A 58 0.70 -11.13 0.13
N ARG A 59 1.22 -12.30 0.49
CA ARG A 59 2.34 -12.87 -0.27
C ARG A 59 1.85 -13.34 -1.63
N ASP A 60 2.69 -13.20 -2.65
CA ASP A 60 2.42 -13.73 -3.99
C ASP A 60 2.59 -15.26 -4.00
N ARG A 61 1.65 -15.96 -3.35
CA ARG A 61 1.57 -17.42 -3.34
C ARG A 61 0.09 -17.85 -3.33
N PRO A 62 -0.25 -18.94 -4.02
CA PRO A 62 -1.61 -19.47 -4.02
C PRO A 62 -2.14 -19.71 -2.59
N GLY A 63 -3.33 -19.18 -2.30
CA GLY A 63 -4.02 -19.40 -1.03
C GLY A 63 -3.48 -18.62 0.18
N GLU A 64 -2.48 -17.76 0.03
CA GLU A 64 -2.05 -16.90 1.14
C GLU A 64 -3.15 -15.90 1.52
N PRO A 65 -3.50 -15.77 2.81
CA PRO A 65 -4.52 -14.84 3.26
C PRO A 65 -4.03 -13.40 3.17
N ILE A 66 -4.96 -12.48 2.89
CA ILE A 66 -4.73 -11.04 3.07
C ILE A 66 -4.70 -10.75 4.57
N ARG A 67 -3.67 -10.04 5.03
CA ARG A 67 -3.45 -9.69 6.43
C ARG A 67 -3.41 -8.18 6.59
N VAL A 68 -3.75 -7.72 7.79
CA VAL A 68 -3.45 -6.34 8.19
C VAL A 68 -2.01 -6.32 8.70
N GLU A 69 -1.19 -5.44 8.13
CA GLU A 69 0.19 -5.17 8.54
C GLU A 69 0.26 -3.81 9.22
N LEU A 70 0.98 -3.75 10.35
CA LEU A 70 1.36 -2.52 11.00
C LEU A 70 2.85 -2.28 10.74
N THR A 71 3.18 -1.15 10.14
CA THR A 71 4.57 -0.76 9.89
C THR A 71 4.92 0.46 10.72
N SER A 72 6.11 0.48 11.30
CA SER A 72 6.67 1.70 11.89
C SER A 72 7.87 2.13 11.08
N THR A 73 7.93 3.41 10.73
CA THR A 73 9.20 4.05 10.39
C THR A 73 9.64 4.84 11.61
N THR A 74 10.92 4.75 11.94
CA THR A 74 11.56 5.61 12.93
C THR A 74 12.68 6.35 12.21
N ALA A 75 12.78 7.68 12.38
CA ALA A 75 13.88 8.42 11.78
C ALA A 75 15.21 8.21 12.53
N ARG A 76 15.14 7.63 13.74
CA ARG A 76 16.28 7.25 14.58
C ARG A 76 16.10 5.81 15.02
N SER A 77 17.19 5.07 15.23
CA SER A 77 17.19 3.66 15.65
C SER A 77 16.59 3.37 17.03
N ASP A 78 15.74 4.27 17.55
CA ASP A 78 15.00 4.16 18.78
C ASP A 78 13.58 3.65 18.50
N ASP A 79 12.94 3.03 19.50
CA ASP A 79 11.56 2.53 19.42
C ASP A 79 10.56 3.63 19.05
N LEU A 80 9.59 3.33 18.17
CA LEU A 80 8.47 4.24 17.88
C LEU A 80 7.50 4.27 19.07
N ALA A 81 7.61 5.29 19.92
CA ALA A 81 6.65 5.54 21.00
C ALA A 81 5.58 6.56 20.56
N LEU A 82 4.37 6.08 20.25
CA LEU A 82 3.23 6.96 19.95
C LEU A 82 2.44 7.31 21.21
N LYS A 83 2.40 8.61 21.56
CA LYS A 83 1.45 9.12 22.56
C LYS A 83 0.11 9.42 21.88
N LEU A 84 -0.90 8.63 22.20
CA LEU A 84 -2.24 8.75 21.62
C LEU A 84 -3.17 9.51 22.58
N ASN A 85 -3.70 10.64 22.12
CA ASN A 85 -4.90 11.20 22.73
C ASN A 85 -6.14 10.46 22.21
N THR A 86 -7.32 10.73 22.78
CA THR A 86 -8.57 10.03 22.41
C THR A 86 -8.87 10.12 20.91
N THR A 87 -8.63 11.28 20.29
CA THR A 87 -8.82 11.46 18.84
C THR A 87 -7.90 10.54 18.05
N ARG A 88 -6.59 10.57 18.32
CA ARG A 88 -5.60 9.78 17.60
C ARG A 88 -5.79 8.27 17.82
N ALA A 89 -6.20 7.87 19.02
CA ALA A 89 -6.57 6.48 19.32
C ALA A 89 -7.81 6.04 18.53
N THR A 90 -8.79 6.92 18.38
CA THR A 90 -9.99 6.68 17.56
C THR A 90 -9.63 6.52 16.09
N ASP A 91 -8.75 7.38 15.56
CA ASP A 91 -8.29 7.30 14.17
C ASP A 91 -7.63 5.94 13.87
N ILE A 92 -6.77 5.46 14.77
CA ILE A 92 -6.14 4.13 14.65
C ILE A 92 -7.18 3.02 14.69
N ALA A 93 -8.13 3.08 15.62
CA ALA A 93 -9.19 2.08 15.73
C ALA A 93 -10.05 2.01 14.45
N GLN A 94 -10.38 3.18 13.88
CA GLN A 94 -11.11 3.27 12.62
C GLN A 94 -10.29 2.73 11.44
N ALA A 95 -9.01 3.07 11.37
CA ALA A 95 -8.11 2.56 10.32
C ALA A 95 -8.00 1.04 10.37
N LEU A 96 -7.84 0.45 11.56
CA LEU A 96 -7.80 -1.00 11.75
C LEU A 96 -9.14 -1.65 11.37
N THR A 97 -10.26 -1.08 11.78
CA THR A 97 -11.60 -1.58 11.44
C THR A 97 -11.85 -1.54 9.93
N ALA A 98 -11.46 -0.46 9.27
CA ALA A 98 -11.55 -0.31 7.83
C ALA A 98 -10.65 -1.32 7.09
N ALA A 99 -9.43 -1.54 7.59
CA ALA A 99 -8.50 -2.52 7.04
C ALA A 99 -9.05 -3.94 7.13
N VAL A 100 -9.54 -4.36 8.30
CA VAL A 100 -10.17 -5.68 8.49
C VAL A 100 -11.38 -5.84 7.57
N THR A 101 -12.24 -4.84 7.49
CA THR A 101 -13.43 -4.86 6.62
C THR A 101 -13.04 -5.02 5.15
N LYS A 102 -11.99 -4.29 4.71
CA LYS A 102 -11.50 -4.38 3.34
C LYS A 102 -10.86 -5.72 3.05
N ALA A 103 -10.04 -6.25 3.96
CA ALA A 103 -9.43 -7.57 3.84
C ALA A 103 -10.50 -8.67 3.70
N ALA A 104 -11.57 -8.61 4.50
CA ALA A 104 -12.69 -9.55 4.40
C ALA A 104 -13.38 -9.48 3.03
N ARG A 105 -13.67 -8.27 2.53
CA ARG A 105 -14.27 -8.07 1.20
C ARG A 105 -13.40 -8.62 0.08
N LEU A 106 -12.10 -8.36 0.13
CA LEU A 106 -11.14 -8.87 -0.87
C LEU A 106 -11.03 -10.39 -0.80
N HIS A 107 -11.01 -10.98 0.39
CA HIS A 107 -11.00 -12.43 0.57
C HIS A 107 -12.23 -13.11 -0.05
N SER A 108 -13.43 -12.54 0.17
CA SER A 108 -14.68 -13.02 -0.45
C SER A 108 -14.63 -12.94 -1.97
N ALA A 109 -14.12 -11.83 -2.53
CA ALA A 109 -14.00 -11.63 -3.97
C ALA A 109 -13.00 -12.63 -4.61
N THR A 110 -11.89 -12.95 -3.95
CA THR A 110 -10.91 -13.94 -4.45
C THR A 110 -11.42 -15.38 -4.32
N SER A 111 -12.29 -15.66 -3.34
CA SER A 111 -12.80 -17.01 -3.08
C SER A 111 -14.06 -17.37 -3.88
N GLY A 112 -14.61 -16.44 -4.69
CA GLY A 112 -15.88 -16.64 -5.39
C GLY A 112 -17.09 -16.77 -4.46
N GLN A 113 -16.96 -16.34 -3.20
CA GLN A 113 -18.00 -16.46 -2.18
C GLN A 113 -18.73 -15.11 -2.07
N GLU A 114 -20.01 -15.05 -2.47
CA GLU A 114 -20.87 -13.88 -2.24
C GLU A 114 -20.84 -13.48 -0.75
N PRO A 115 -20.80 -12.18 -0.40
CA PRO A 115 -20.85 -11.75 0.99
C PRO A 115 -22.22 -12.12 1.59
N PRO A 116 -22.28 -12.55 2.87
CA PRO A 116 -23.55 -12.80 3.52
C PRO A 116 -24.34 -11.49 3.61
N VAL A 117 -25.54 -11.48 3.02
CA VAL A 117 -26.55 -10.44 3.22
C VAL A 117 -27.03 -10.56 4.66
N GLY A 118 -26.76 -9.52 5.45
CA GLY A 118 -27.27 -9.33 6.81
C GLY A 118 -27.80 -7.91 6.95
#